data_AF-A0A847PFL9-F1
#
_entry.id   AF-A0A847PFL9-F1
#
_cell.length_a   1.000
_cell.length_b   1.000
_cell.length_c   1.000
_cell.angle_alpha   90.00
_cell.angle_beta   90.00
_cell.angle_gamma   90.00
#
_symmetry.space_group_name_H-M   'P 1'
#
loop_
_entity.id
_entity.type
_entity.pdbx_description
1 polymer ?
#
loop_
_entity_poly.entity_id
_entity_poly.type
_entity_poly.pdbx_seq_one_letter_code
_entity_poly.pdbx_strand_id
1 'polypeptide(L)'
;MGRLLLRLSTPSIIGMLVQSLYNVVDAFFVGRGVGPKGIAAVFAAAPLQITVMAFAQLWGVGGVSFISRSLGARERDRAERTVGSIMAISVLWGVVLMTLNILLAVPLTRALNLPDDIAAMSISYIRIVALGIPLFSFSIVTNNSARAE
;
A
#
# COMPACT_ATOMS: atom_id res chain seq x y z
N MET A 1 21.44 17.57 19.89
CA MET A 1 20.11 17.02 19.52
C MET A 1 19.49 17.67 18.27
N GLY A 2 19.39 18.99 18.16
CA GLY A 2 18.75 19.65 16.99
C GLY A 2 19.34 19.30 15.61
N ARG A 3 20.67 19.19 15.46
CA ARG A 3 21.33 18.89 14.17
C ARG A 3 21.07 17.45 13.68
N LEU A 4 20.89 16.49 14.60
CA LEU A 4 20.60 15.10 14.26
C LEU A 4 19.12 14.92 13.89
N LEU A 5 18.23 15.58 14.64
CA LEU A 5 16.80 15.65 14.32
C LEU A 5 16.57 16.29 12.94
N LEU A 6 17.22 17.42 12.64
CA LEU A 6 17.11 18.05 11.33
C LEU A 6 17.61 17.11 10.21
N ARG A 7 18.75 16.44 10.39
CA ARG A 7 19.33 15.55 9.37
C ARG A 7 18.45 14.31 9.07
N LEU A 8 17.72 13.80 10.05
CA LEU A 8 16.82 12.64 9.87
C LEU A 8 15.39 13.06 9.45
N SER A 9 14.91 14.21 9.91
CA SER A 9 13.57 14.72 9.59
C SER A 9 13.49 15.31 8.19
N THR A 10 14.53 15.98 7.69
CA THR A 10 14.52 16.57 6.34
C THR A 10 14.14 15.59 5.23
N PRO A 11 14.79 14.41 5.07
CA PRO A 11 14.41 13.47 4.01
C PRO A 11 13.00 12.90 4.21
N SER A 12 12.57 12.71 5.46
CA SER A 12 11.22 12.23 5.78
C SER A 12 10.14 13.25 5.40
N ILE A 13 10.35 14.53 5.72
CA ILE A 13 9.45 15.64 5.35
C ILE A 13 9.35 15.76 3.83
N ILE A 14 10.48 15.71 3.11
CA ILE A 14 10.48 15.76 1.65
C ILE A 14 9.70 14.57 1.08
N GLY A 15 9.91 13.36 1.61
CA GLY A 15 9.16 12.18 1.18
C GLY A 15 7.64 12.33 1.36
N MET A 16 7.22 12.84 2.52
CA MET A 16 5.80 13.11 2.79
C MET A 16 5.21 14.20 1.89
N LEU A 17 5.98 15.25 1.59
CA LEU A 17 5.57 16.31 0.65
C LEU A 17 5.40 15.76 -0.77
N VAL A 18 6.34 14.95 -1.26
CA VAL A 18 6.25 14.32 -2.58
C VAL A 18 5.05 13.37 -2.65
N GLN A 19 4.81 12.57 -1.60
CA GLN A 19 3.64 11.70 -1.52
C GLN A 19 2.32 12.50 -1.54
N SER A 20 2.28 13.63 -0.83
CA SER A 20 1.09 14.50 -0.79
C SER A 20 0.83 15.16 -2.14
N LEU A 21 1.88 15.64 -2.82
CA LEU A 21 1.80 16.17 -4.17
C LEU A 21 1.36 15.10 -5.18
N TYR A 22 1.85 13.86 -5.04
CA TYR A 22 1.39 12.75 -5.87
C TYR A 22 -0.13 12.55 -5.76
N ASN A 23 -0.68 12.54 -4.54
CA ASN A 23 -2.13 12.40 -4.34
C ASN A 23 -2.92 13.55 -4.96
N VAL A 24 -2.42 14.79 -4.88
CA VAL A 24 -3.07 15.96 -5.50
C VAL A 24 -3.01 15.88 -7.02
N VAL A 25 -1.85 15.52 -7.56
CA VAL A 25 -1.64 15.37 -9.01
C VAL A 25 -2.51 14.24 -9.57
N ASP A 26 -2.58 13.09 -8.89
CA ASP A 26 -3.44 11.97 -9.27
C ASP A 26 -4.92 12.38 -9.33
N ALA A 27 -5.42 13.00 -8.25
CA ALA A 27 -6.79 13.52 -8.21
C ALA A 27 -7.05 14.58 -9.28
N PHE A 28 -6.07 15.44 -9.58
CA PHE A 28 -6.16 16.44 -10.63
C PHE A 28 -6.23 15.83 -12.04
N PHE A 29 -5.39 14.84 -12.34
CA PHE A 29 -5.42 14.13 -13.63
C PHE A 29 -6.71 13.34 -13.82
N VAL A 30 -7.19 12.64 -12.78
CA VAL A 30 -8.50 11.96 -12.82
C VAL A 30 -9.62 12.99 -12.99
N GLY A 31 -9.57 14.10 -12.27
CA GLY A 31 -10.54 15.19 -12.34
C GLY A 31 -10.61 15.88 -13.70
N ARG A 32 -9.48 16.11 -14.36
CA ARG A 32 -9.45 16.69 -15.71
C ARG A 32 -9.72 15.68 -16.82
N GLY A 33 -9.24 14.45 -16.68
CA GLY A 33 -9.34 13.42 -17.70
C GLY A 33 -10.72 12.77 -17.77
N VAL A 34 -11.31 12.46 -16.61
CA VAL A 34 -12.59 11.72 -16.50
C VAL A 34 -13.70 12.58 -15.91
N GLY A 35 -13.36 13.68 -15.22
CA GLY A 35 -14.34 14.56 -14.60
C GLY A 35 -14.72 14.14 -13.17
N PRO A 36 -15.72 14.80 -12.58
CA PRO A 36 -16.16 14.55 -11.20
C PRO A 36 -16.58 13.09 -10.93
N LYS A 37 -17.14 12.41 -11.95
CA LYS A 37 -17.53 11.00 -11.85
C LYS A 37 -16.33 10.07 -11.68
N GLY A 38 -15.21 10.36 -12.35
CA GLY A 38 -13.97 9.60 -12.20
C GLY A 38 -13.40 9.73 -10.79
N ILE A 39 -13.41 10.94 -10.23
CA ILE A 39 -13.00 11.17 -8.84
C ILE A 39 -13.88 10.34 -7.89
N ALA A 40 -15.20 10.40 -8.05
CA ALA A 40 -16.13 9.60 -7.25
C ALA A 40 -15.88 8.09 -7.36
N ALA A 41 -15.56 7.59 -8.55
CA ALA A 41 -15.23 6.18 -8.78
C ALA A 41 -13.95 5.74 -8.05
N VAL A 42 -12.91 6.59 -8.01
CA VAL A 42 -11.66 6.35 -7.26
C VAL A 42 -11.92 6.34 -5.76
N PHE A 43 -12.69 7.31 -5.25
CA PHE A 43 -13.07 7.34 -3.84
C PHE A 43 -13.93 6.14 -3.42
N ALA A 44 -14.81 5.65 -4.28
CA ALA A 44 -15.59 4.44 -4.02
C ALA A 44 -14.72 3.18 -3.85
N ALA A 45 -13.53 3.16 -4.45
CA ALA A 45 -12.56 2.08 -4.29
C ALA A 45 -11.74 2.16 -2.99
N ALA A 46 -11.83 3.27 -2.24
CA ALA A 46 -11.01 3.51 -1.05
C ALA A 46 -11.11 2.42 0.03
N PRO A 47 -12.27 1.81 0.36
CA PRO A 47 -12.34 0.76 1.39
C PRO A 47 -11.43 -0.44 1.11
N LEU A 48 -11.34 -0.86 -0.16
CA LEU A 48 -10.45 -1.93 -0.55
C LEU A 48 -8.98 -1.51 -0.53
N GLN A 49 -8.68 -0.28 -0.97
CA GLN A 49 -7.31 0.26 -0.90
C GLN A 49 -6.79 0.34 0.54
N ILE A 50 -7.62 0.82 1.47
CA ILE A 50 -7.27 0.89 2.90
C ILE A 50 -6.98 -0.51 3.44
N THR A 51 -7.76 -1.51 3.04
CA THR A 51 -7.56 -2.90 3.46
C THR A 51 -6.22 -3.43 2.96
N VAL A 52 -5.91 -3.23 1.68
CA VAL A 52 -4.60 -3.60 1.11
C VAL A 52 -3.47 -2.93 1.88
N MET A 53 -3.59 -1.63 2.15
CA MET A 53 -2.58 -0.88 2.87
C MET A 53 -2.40 -1.39 4.30
N ALA A 54 -3.50 -1.71 5.01
CA ALA A 54 -3.47 -2.27 6.35
C ALA A 54 -2.69 -3.60 6.41
N PHE A 55 -2.96 -4.52 5.48
CA PHE A 55 -2.23 -5.79 5.41
C PHE A 55 -0.76 -5.59 5.00
N ALA A 56 -0.47 -4.72 4.05
CA ALA A 56 0.90 -4.42 3.66
C ALA A 56 1.71 -3.84 4.85
N GLN A 57 1.10 -2.97 5.65
CA GLN A 57 1.69 -2.44 6.88
C GLN A 57 1.83 -3.50 7.97
N LEU A 58 0.85 -4.41 8.11
CA LEU A 58 0.91 -5.52 9.07
C LEU A 58 2.16 -6.38 8.85
N TRP A 59 2.44 -6.76 7.60
CA TRP A 59 3.62 -7.56 7.26
C TRP A 59 4.91 -6.73 7.28
N GLY A 60 4.88 -5.49 6.80
CA GLY A 60 6.05 -4.60 6.79
C GLY A 60 6.53 -4.28 8.20
N VAL A 61 5.68 -3.66 9.02
CA VAL A 61 6.03 -3.23 10.38
C VAL A 61 6.10 -4.44 11.33
N GLY A 62 5.13 -5.35 11.24
CA GLY A 62 5.10 -6.55 12.09
C GLY A 62 6.28 -7.49 11.83
N GLY A 63 6.64 -7.68 10.56
CA GLY A 63 7.80 -8.48 10.17
C GLY A 63 9.13 -7.84 10.60
N VAL A 64 9.27 -6.53 10.44
CA VAL A 64 10.44 -5.78 10.90
C VAL A 64 10.62 -5.82 12.40
N SER A 65 9.53 -5.78 13.17
CA SER A 65 9.61 -5.94 14.63
C SER A 65 10.23 -7.29 15.04
N PHE A 66 10.02 -8.35 14.27
CA PHE A 66 10.65 -9.64 14.51
C PHE A 66 12.14 -9.61 14.15
N ILE A 67 12.48 -9.06 12.97
CA ILE A 67 13.87 -8.92 12.50
C ILE A 67 14.71 -8.12 13.50
N SER A 68 14.21 -6.97 13.95
CA SER A 68 14.90 -6.09 14.91
C SER A 68 15.16 -6.79 16.25
N ARG A 69 14.20 -7.59 16.75
CA ARG A 69 14.38 -8.38 17.97
C ARG A 69 15.43 -9.49 17.80
N SER A 70 15.45 -10.19 16.66
CA SER A 70 16.48 -11.20 16.38
C SER A 70 17.87 -10.59 16.25
N LEU A 71 18.00 -9.43 15.60
CA LEU A 71 19.27 -8.70 15.52
C LEU A 71 19.74 -8.23 16.91
N GLY A 72 18.83 -7.69 17.74
CA GLY A 72 19.13 -7.29 19.12
C GLY A 72 19.58 -8.47 20.01
N ALA A 73 19.05 -9.67 19.76
CA ALA A 73 19.47 -10.90 20.43
C ALA A 73 20.78 -11.50 19.88
N ARG A 74 21.45 -10.83 18.91
CA ARG A 74 22.63 -11.32 18.18
C ARG A 74 22.40 -12.59 17.35
N GLU A 75 21.14 -12.94 17.06
CA GLU A 75 20.75 -14.09 16.24
C GLU A 75 20.69 -13.72 14.73
N ARG A 76 21.84 -13.43 14.13
CA ARG A 76 21.92 -12.95 12.73
C ARG A 76 21.34 -13.93 11.71
N ASP A 77 21.67 -15.22 11.81
CA ASP A 77 21.15 -16.25 10.91
C ASP A 77 19.61 -16.33 10.95
N ARG A 78 19.02 -16.10 12.12
CA ARG A 78 17.57 -16.09 12.30
C ARG A 78 16.96 -14.84 11.69
N ALA A 79 17.60 -13.69 11.84
CA ALA A 79 17.17 -12.44 11.23
C ALA A 79 17.13 -12.57 9.70
N GLU A 80 18.18 -13.08 9.07
CA GLU A 80 18.25 -13.27 7.61
C GLU A 80 17.17 -14.23 7.09
N ARG A 81 16.98 -15.38 7.75
CA ARG A 81 15.89 -16.32 7.39
C ARG A 81 14.51 -15.69 7.51
N THR A 82 14.33 -14.81 8.50
CA THR A 82 13.05 -14.11 8.71
C THR A 82 12.79 -13.10 7.60
N VAL A 83 13.81 -12.35 7.16
CA VAL A 83 13.69 -11.41 6.03
C VAL A 83 13.18 -12.15 4.78
N GLY A 84 13.85 -13.25 4.40
CA GLY A 84 13.43 -14.04 3.23
C GLY A 84 12.00 -14.60 3.37
N SER A 85 11.64 -15.07 4.57
CA SER A 85 10.30 -15.59 4.84
C SER A 85 9.22 -14.52 4.72
N ILE A 86 9.43 -13.33 5.30
CA ILE A 86 8.45 -12.23 5.24
C ILE A 86 8.32 -11.70 3.80
N MET A 87 9.41 -11.63 3.04
CA MET A 87 9.35 -11.27 1.62
C MET A 87 8.55 -12.27 0.79
N ALA A 88 8.70 -13.58 1.01
CA ALA A 88 7.90 -14.59 0.31
C ALA A 88 6.42 -14.52 0.71
N ILE A 89 6.15 -14.35 2.01
CA ILE A 89 4.79 -14.22 2.57
C ILE A 89 4.10 -12.97 2.02
N SER A 90 4.81 -11.86 1.84
CA SER A 90 4.23 -10.61 1.36
C SER A 90 3.76 -10.69 -0.09
N VAL A 91 4.50 -11.39 -0.95
CA VAL A 91 4.09 -11.65 -2.34
C VAL A 91 2.88 -12.58 -2.36
N LEU A 92 2.90 -13.67 -1.58
CA LEU A 92 1.78 -14.61 -1.50
C LEU A 92 0.49 -13.91 -1.04
N TRP A 93 0.57 -13.12 0.04
CA TRP A 93 -0.56 -12.33 0.51
C TRP A 93 -0.97 -11.25 -0.48
N GLY A 94 -0.02 -10.64 -1.18
CA GLY A 94 -0.31 -9.70 -2.24
C GLY A 94 -1.18 -10.30 -3.35
N VAL A 95 -0.92 -11.55 -3.75
CA VAL A 95 -1.74 -12.28 -4.73
C VAL A 95 -3.12 -12.62 -4.18
N VAL A 96 -3.21 -12.99 -2.90
CA VAL A 96 -4.50 -13.23 -2.23
C VAL A 96 -5.33 -11.94 -2.22
N LEU A 97 -4.73 -10.82 -1.82
CA LEU A 97 -5.40 -9.52 -1.76
C LEU A 97 -5.78 -9.01 -3.15
N MET A 98 -4.95 -9.23 -4.17
CA MET A 98 -5.29 -8.98 -5.58
C MET A 98 -6.57 -9.71 -5.97
N THR A 99 -6.62 -11.02 -5.70
CA THR A 99 -7.77 -11.85 -6.05
C THR A 99 -9.03 -11.38 -5.30
N LEU A 100 -8.91 -11.13 -4.00
CA LEU A 100 -10.02 -10.61 -3.19
C LEU A 100 -10.53 -9.26 -3.69
N ASN A 101 -9.63 -8.33 -4.07
CA ASN A 101 -10.02 -7.04 -4.61
C ASN A 101 -10.83 -7.19 -5.91
N ILE A 102 -10.38 -8.05 -6.83
CA ILE A 102 -11.06 -8.30 -8.11
C ILE A 102 -12.45 -8.91 -7.88
N LEU A 103 -12.56 -9.86 -6.96
CA LEU A 103 -13.83 -10.51 -6.63
C LEU A 103 -14.81 -9.58 -5.89
N LEU A 104 -14.30 -8.74 -4.99
CA LEU A 104 -15.09 -7.80 -4.20
C LEU A 104 -15.42 -6.50 -4.94
N ALA A 105 -14.83 -6.23 -6.11
CA ALA A 105 -15.09 -5.02 -6.88
C ALA A 105 -16.59 -4.82 -7.18
N VAL A 106 -17.29 -5.86 -7.65
CA VAL A 106 -18.72 -5.78 -8.00
C VAL A 106 -19.62 -5.76 -6.75
N PRO A 107 -19.41 -6.64 -5.74
CA PRO A 107 -20.14 -6.54 -4.47
C PRO A 107 -20.00 -5.19 -3.79
N LEU A 108 -18.81 -4.59 -3.81
CA LEU A 108 -18.56 -3.29 -3.20
C LEU A 108 -19.38 -2.19 -3.89
N THR A 109 -19.33 -2.11 -5.22
CA THR A 109 -20.06 -1.06 -5.94
C THR A 109 -21.57 -1.19 -5.78
N ARG A 110 -22.08 -2.42 -5.67
CA ARG A 110 -23.49 -2.69 -5.33
C ARG A 110 -23.82 -2.30 -3.89
N ALA A 111 -22.96 -2.62 -2.93
CA ALA A 111 -23.16 -2.26 -1.52
C ALA A 111 -23.18 -0.74 -1.31
N LEU A 112 -22.41 0.01 -2.11
CA LEU A 112 -22.37 1.47 -2.10
C LEU A 112 -23.52 2.11 -2.91
N ASN A 113 -24.38 1.30 -3.54
CA ASN A 113 -25.51 1.73 -4.37
C ASN A 113 -25.13 2.80 -5.40
N LEU A 114 -24.00 2.58 -6.09
CA LEU A 114 -23.47 3.53 -7.08
C LEU A 114 -24.30 3.53 -8.37
N PRO A 115 -24.47 4.69 -9.01
CA PRO A 115 -24.97 4.76 -10.39
C PRO A 115 -24.13 3.90 -11.35
N ASP A 116 -24.76 3.31 -12.35
CA ASP A 116 -24.12 2.32 -13.25
C ASP A 116 -22.86 2.84 -13.95
N ASP A 117 -22.85 4.13 -14.32
CA ASP A 117 -21.72 4.78 -14.96
C ASP A 117 -20.52 4.93 -14.02
N ILE A 118 -20.74 5.28 -12.74
CA ILE A 118 -19.69 5.36 -11.72
C ILE A 118 -19.25 3.96 -11.29
N ALA A 119 -20.19 3.01 -11.18
CA ALA A 119 -19.90 1.63 -10.81
C ALA A 119 -18.97 0.95 -11.82
N ALA A 120 -19.21 1.12 -13.12
CA ALA A 120 -18.37 0.59 -14.18
C ALA A 120 -16.94 1.17 -14.15
N MET A 121 -16.82 2.49 -13.92
CA MET A 121 -15.52 3.15 -13.76
C MET A 121 -14.77 2.63 -12.52
N SER A 122 -15.47 2.48 -11.39
CA SER A 122 -14.87 2.02 -10.13
C SER A 122 -14.40 0.57 -10.22
N ILE A 123 -15.20 -0.33 -10.82
CA ILE A 123 -14.81 -1.73 -11.06
C ILE A 123 -13.57 -1.80 -11.95
N SER A 124 -13.53 -1.00 -13.01
CA SER A 124 -12.39 -0.96 -13.93
C SER A 124 -11.12 -0.49 -13.22
N TYR A 125 -11.23 0.59 -12.44
CA TYR A 125 -10.14 1.10 -11.61
C TYR A 125 -9.64 0.05 -10.61
N ILE A 126 -10.54 -0.56 -9.82
CA ILE A 126 -10.18 -1.57 -8.81
C ILE A 126 -9.43 -2.73 -9.46
N ARG A 127 -9.93 -3.26 -10.58
CA ARG A 127 -9.31 -4.40 -11.27
C ARG A 127 -7.92 -4.08 -11.80
N ILE A 128 -7.73 -2.89 -12.37
CA ILE A 128 -6.42 -2.46 -12.89
C ILE A 128 -5.43 -2.26 -11.74
N VAL A 129 -5.83 -1.54 -10.68
CA VAL A 129 -4.97 -1.30 -9.51
C VAL A 129 -4.66 -2.59 -8.77
N ALA A 130 -5.59 -3.54 -8.73
CA ALA A 130 -5.41 -4.81 -8.03
C ALA A 130 -4.20 -5.60 -8.56
N LEU A 131 -3.91 -5.53 -9.86
CA LEU A 131 -2.76 -6.21 -10.46
C LEU A 131 -1.42 -5.72 -9.90
N GLY A 132 -1.37 -4.47 -9.40
CA GLY A 132 -0.19 -3.90 -8.76
C GLY A 132 0.00 -4.27 -7.29
N ILE A 133 -1.01 -4.86 -6.64
CA ILE A 133 -0.99 -5.16 -5.19
C ILE A 133 0.18 -6.06 -4.78
N PRO A 134 0.53 -7.14 -5.52
CA PRO A 134 1.67 -7.98 -5.15
C PRO A 134 3.00 -7.22 -5.13
N LEU A 135 3.24 -6.39 -6.15
CA LEU A 135 4.45 -5.57 -6.27
C LEU A 135 4.49 -4.47 -5.20
N PHE A 136 3.35 -3.85 -4.92
CA PHE A 136 3.21 -2.83 -3.90
C PHE A 136 3.51 -3.39 -2.49
N SER A 137 2.95 -4.56 -2.18
CA SER A 137 3.14 -5.26 -0.90
C SER A 137 4.61 -5.64 -0.69
N PHE A 138 5.25 -6.17 -1.73
CA PHE A 138 6.69 -6.46 -1.72
C PHE A 138 7.52 -5.21 -1.46
N SER A 139 7.23 -4.11 -2.18
CA SER A 139 7.96 -2.84 -2.06
C SER A 139 7.88 -2.25 -0.65
N ILE A 140 6.72 -2.34 0.01
CA ILE A 140 6.55 -1.89 1.40
C ILE A 140 7.40 -2.72 2.36
N VAL A 141 7.38 -4.04 2.22
CA VAL A 141 8.15 -4.92 3.10
C VAL A 141 9.64 -4.65 2.95
N THR A 142 10.16 -4.57 1.73
CA THR A 142 11.57 -4.25 1.48
C THR A 142 11.97 -2.89 2.06
N ASN A 143 11.14 -1.85 1.88
CA ASN A 143 11.41 -0.52 2.43
C ASN A 143 11.50 -0.53 3.96
N ASN A 144 10.62 -1.28 4.63
CA ASN A 144 10.62 -1.39 6.08
C ASN A 144 11.82 -2.24 6.55
N SER A 145 12.12 -3.36 5.89
CA SER A 145 13.27 -4.22 6.24
C SER A 145 14.60 -3.49 6.15
N ALA A 146 14.80 -2.64 5.15
CA ALA A 146 16.00 -1.82 5.01
C ALA A 146 16.15 -0.74 6.10
N ARG A 147 15.09 -0.48 6.89
CA ARG A 147 15.11 0.46 8.03
C ARG A 147 15.21 -0.27 9.38
N ALA A 148 15.25 -1.60 9.38
CA ALA A 148 15.25 -2.43 10.57
C ALA A 148 16.65 -2.59 11.22
N GLU A 149 17.68 -2.23 10.47
CA GLU A 149 19.11 -2.18 10.83
C GLU A 149 19.48 -0.87 11.55
#